data_AF-A0A954I703-F1
#
_entry.id   AF-A0A954I703-F1
#
_cell.length_a   1.000
_cell.length_b   1.000
_cell.length_c   1.000
_cell.angle_alpha   90.00
_cell.angle_beta   90.00
_cell.angle_gamma   90.00
#
_symmetry.space_group_name_H-M   'P 1'
#
loop_
_entity.id
_entity.type
_entity.pdbx_description
1 polymer ?
#
loop_
_entity_poly.entity_id
_entity_poly.type
_entity_poly.pdbx_seq_one_letter_code
_entity_poly.pdbx_strand_id
1 'polypeptide(L)'
;MRHRKSGRKLGRNGSHRKAMFRNMAVSLLRTVRPEEGSENRPKVQGRIITTVPKAKELRPMVEKLITLAKKALPHAEAAEQHATQAERNSAEWKTWRNSDGWQ
;
A
#
# COMPACT_ATOMS: atom_id res chain seq x y z
N MET A 1 8.68 -16.66 -31.28
CA MET A 1 9.19 -15.58 -30.40
C MET A 1 8.05 -14.92 -29.63
N ARG A 2 8.32 -14.37 -28.43
CA ARG A 2 7.33 -13.55 -27.70
C ARG A 2 7.51 -12.06 -28.05
N HIS A 3 6.80 -11.58 -29.07
CA HIS A 3 6.86 -10.16 -29.46
C HIS A 3 6.07 -9.27 -28.50
N ARG A 4 6.66 -8.12 -28.11
CA ARG A 4 6.06 -7.05 -27.28
C ARG A 4 5.43 -7.50 -25.94
N LYS A 5 5.86 -8.64 -25.39
CA LYS A 5 5.35 -9.12 -24.09
C LYS A 5 6.16 -8.56 -22.95
N SER A 6 5.47 -7.91 -22.01
CA SER A 6 6.05 -7.46 -20.75
C SER A 6 5.87 -8.49 -19.64
N GLY A 7 6.78 -8.48 -18.69
CA GLY A 7 6.73 -9.24 -17.44
C GLY A 7 7.19 -10.69 -17.51
N ARG A 8 7.66 -11.19 -16.36
CA ARG A 8 8.20 -12.56 -16.19
C ARG A 8 7.19 -13.51 -15.55
N LYS A 9 7.15 -14.77 -16.01
CA LYS A 9 6.27 -15.81 -15.43
C LYS A 9 6.74 -16.35 -14.08
N LEU A 10 8.05 -16.28 -13.78
CA LEU A 10 8.65 -16.71 -12.50
C LEU A 10 8.23 -18.13 -12.05
N GLY A 11 7.93 -19.03 -13.00
CA GLY A 11 7.48 -20.39 -12.73
C GLY A 11 6.15 -20.49 -11.96
N ARG A 12 5.30 -19.46 -12.01
CA ARG A 12 4.06 -19.38 -11.21
C ARG A 12 2.85 -19.04 -12.06
N ASN A 13 1.65 -19.42 -11.60
CA ASN A 13 0.38 -19.00 -12.19
C ASN A 13 0.09 -17.50 -11.90
N GLY A 14 -0.95 -16.93 -12.52
CA GLY A 14 -1.26 -15.50 -12.41
C GLY A 14 -1.66 -15.06 -10.99
N SER A 15 -2.50 -15.84 -10.32
CA SER A 15 -2.99 -15.55 -8.96
C SER A 15 -1.86 -15.57 -7.94
N HIS A 16 -1.01 -16.60 -7.98
CA HIS A 16 0.17 -16.71 -7.11
C HIS A 16 1.12 -15.53 -7.35
N ARG A 17 1.44 -15.18 -8.61
CA ARG A 17 2.28 -14.00 -8.87
C ARG A 17 1.71 -12.73 -8.25
N LYS A 18 0.40 -12.51 -8.39
CA LYS A 18 -0.28 -11.34 -7.80
C LYS A 18 -0.14 -11.31 -6.28
N ALA A 19 -0.40 -12.44 -5.61
CA ALA A 19 -0.26 -12.55 -4.16
C ALA A 19 1.20 -12.34 -3.70
N MET A 20 2.15 -12.99 -4.37
CA MET A 20 3.59 -12.86 -4.08
C MET A 20 4.06 -11.40 -4.20
N PHE A 21 3.72 -10.70 -5.29
CA PHE A 21 4.13 -9.31 -5.47
C PHE A 21 3.47 -8.36 -4.46
N ARG A 22 2.19 -8.60 -4.10
CA ARG A 22 1.52 -7.86 -3.01
C ARG A 22 2.27 -8.02 -1.69
N ASN A 23 2.60 -9.25 -1.32
CA ASN A 23 3.32 -9.52 -0.07
C ASN A 23 4.72 -8.89 -0.06
N MET A 24 5.45 -8.96 -1.17
CA MET A 24 6.77 -8.30 -1.27
C MET A 24 6.67 -6.77 -1.21
N ALA A 25 5.67 -6.16 -1.85
CA ALA A 25 5.45 -4.72 -1.79
C ALA A 25 5.11 -4.26 -0.36
N VAL A 26 4.21 -4.97 0.32
CA VAL A 26 3.87 -4.71 1.73
C VAL A 26 5.09 -4.87 2.63
N SER A 27 5.87 -5.95 2.44
CA SER A 27 7.08 -6.19 3.23
C SER A 27 8.10 -5.05 3.06
N LEU A 28 8.32 -4.60 1.82
CA LEU A 28 9.21 -3.47 1.52
C LEU A 28 8.77 -2.20 2.25
N LEU A 29 7.49 -1.83 2.16
CA LEU A 29 6.97 -0.63 2.79
C LEU A 29 7.01 -0.71 4.32
N ARG A 30 6.69 -1.87 4.90
CA ARG A 30 6.77 -2.10 6.36
C ARG A 30 8.18 -1.92 6.90
N THR A 31 9.21 -2.21 6.11
CA THR A 31 10.58 -1.99 6.57
C THR A 31 10.97 -0.52 6.72
N VAL A 32 10.18 0.42 6.19
CA VAL A 32 10.46 1.87 6.28
C VAL A 32 10.08 2.42 7.66
N ARG A 33 9.06 1.90 8.31
CA ARG A 33 8.67 2.31 9.67
C ARG A 33 8.56 1.06 10.53
N PRO A 34 9.68 0.55 11.07
CA PRO A 34 9.61 -0.61 11.95
C PRO A 34 8.89 -0.20 13.23
N GLU A 35 7.84 -0.93 13.59
CA GLU A 35 7.16 -0.78 14.87
C GLU A 35 8.19 -0.91 16.01
N GLU A 36 8.15 0.00 16.98
CA GLU A 36 8.99 -0.09 18.17
C GLU A 36 8.62 -1.36 18.94
N GLY A 37 9.55 -2.32 19.03
CA GLY A 37 9.32 -3.61 19.68
C GLY A 37 8.99 -4.78 18.76
N SER A 38 9.03 -4.63 17.43
CA SER A 38 8.87 -5.80 16.55
C SER A 38 10.02 -6.80 16.73
N GLU A 39 9.72 -8.04 17.11
CA GLU A 39 10.69 -9.12 17.28
C GLU A 39 11.57 -9.34 16.03
N ASN A 40 11.00 -9.10 14.85
CA ASN A 40 11.68 -9.21 13.55
C ASN A 40 11.94 -7.84 12.90
N ARG A 41 12.71 -6.97 13.56
CA ARG A 41 13.12 -5.68 12.99
C ARG A 41 14.05 -5.90 11.77
N PRO A 42 13.83 -5.22 10.63
CA PRO A 42 14.72 -5.33 9.49
C PRO A 42 16.11 -4.77 9.79
N LYS A 43 17.15 -5.49 9.37
CA LYS A 43 18.56 -5.05 9.52
C LYS A 43 18.85 -3.72 8.82
N VAL A 44 18.16 -3.44 7.71
CA VAL A 44 18.28 -2.20 6.94
C VAL A 44 16.87 -1.69 6.63
N GLN A 45 16.60 -0.43 6.98
CA GLN A 45 15.33 0.22 6.73
C GLN A 45 15.08 0.36 5.21
N GLY A 46 13.83 0.13 4.78
CA GLY A 46 13.43 0.28 3.38
C GLY A 46 14.04 -0.75 2.42
N ARG A 47 14.55 -1.89 2.92
CA ARG A 47 15.21 -2.91 2.11
C ARG A 47 14.65 -4.30 2.36
N ILE A 48 14.46 -5.06 1.27
CA ILE A 48 14.20 -6.50 1.30
C ILE A 48 15.25 -7.25 0.49
N ILE A 49 15.54 -8.50 0.86
CA ILE A 49 16.42 -9.39 0.10
C ILE A 49 15.55 -10.29 -0.77
N THR A 50 15.77 -10.26 -2.08
CA THR A 50 15.03 -11.10 -3.05
C THR A 50 15.91 -11.37 -4.27
N THR A 51 15.40 -12.15 -5.22
CA THR A 51 16.13 -12.43 -6.47
C THR A 51 16.03 -11.27 -7.44
N VAL A 52 17.11 -11.03 -8.20
CA VAL A 52 17.17 -9.99 -9.25
C VAL A 52 15.93 -9.97 -10.18
N PRO A 53 15.44 -11.10 -10.74
CA PRO A 53 14.23 -11.09 -11.55
C PRO A 53 12.99 -10.63 -10.77
N LYS A 54 12.83 -11.01 -9.50
CA LYS A 54 11.68 -10.59 -8.67
C LYS A 54 11.76 -9.10 -8.37
N ALA A 55 12.94 -8.58 -8.06
CA ALA A 55 13.16 -7.16 -7.78
C ALA A 55 12.82 -6.27 -8.99
N LYS A 56 13.30 -6.64 -10.19
CA LYS A 56 13.00 -5.88 -11.42
C LYS A 56 11.51 -5.84 -11.75
N GLU A 57 10.78 -6.91 -11.47
CA GLU A 57 9.33 -7.01 -11.70
C GLU A 57 8.50 -6.32 -10.60
N LEU A 58 9.02 -6.26 -9.37
CA LEU A 58 8.36 -5.58 -8.24
C LEU A 58 8.39 -4.06 -8.39
N ARG A 59 9.49 -3.50 -8.94
CA ARG A 59 9.71 -2.06 -9.10
C ARG A 59 8.49 -1.28 -9.66
N PRO A 60 7.92 -1.62 -10.83
CA PRO A 60 6.79 -0.86 -11.38
C PRO A 60 5.53 -0.94 -10.52
N MET A 61 5.35 -1.99 -9.71
CA MET A 61 4.22 -2.06 -8.78
C MET A 61 4.40 -1.07 -7.63
N VAL A 62 5.58 -1.05 -7.02
CA VAL A 62 5.89 -0.17 -5.88
C VAL A 62 5.89 1.31 -6.29
N GLU A 63 6.50 1.65 -7.43
CA GLU A 63 6.51 3.04 -7.93
C GLU A 63 5.08 3.56 -8.18
N LYS A 64 4.19 2.71 -8.71
CA LYS A 64 2.77 3.07 -8.90
C LYS A 64 2.06 3.28 -7.57
N LEU A 65 2.30 2.44 -6.57
CA LEU A 65 1.71 2.61 -5.24
C LEU A 65 2.13 3.94 -4.59
N ILE A 66 3.42 4.27 -4.66
CA ILE A 66 3.94 5.56 -4.14
C ILE A 66 3.32 6.74 -4.90
N THR A 67 3.20 6.63 -6.22
CA THR A 67 2.59 7.68 -7.05
C THR A 67 1.13 7.90 -6.68
N LEU A 68 0.36 6.82 -6.51
CA LEU A 68 -1.04 6.90 -6.09
C LEU A 68 -1.17 7.50 -4.68
N ALA A 69 -0.31 7.07 -3.74
CA ALA A 69 -0.29 7.61 -2.39
C ALA A 69 -0.04 9.13 -2.40
N LYS A 70 0.97 9.60 -3.14
CA LYS A 70 1.26 11.04 -3.26
C LYS A 70 0.11 11.83 -3.87
N LYS A 71 -0.56 11.29 -4.89
CA LYS A 71 -1.73 11.93 -5.50
C LYS A 71 -2.95 11.96 -4.57
N ALA A 72 -3.06 11.00 -3.65
CA ALA A 72 -4.17 10.91 -2.72
C ALA A 72 -4.04 11.88 -1.52
N LEU A 73 -2.82 12.32 -1.16
CA LEU A 73 -2.60 13.22 -0.02
C LEU A 73 -3.48 14.49 -0.03
N PRO A 74 -3.54 15.31 -1.11
CA PRO A 74 -4.37 16.52 -1.09
C PRO A 74 -5.86 16.22 -0.98
N HIS A 75 -6.31 15.06 -1.52
CA HIS A 75 -7.70 14.64 -1.37
C HIS A 75 -8.01 14.19 0.07
N ALA A 76 -7.05 13.59 0.75
CA ALA A 76 -7.17 13.23 2.16
C ALA A 76 -7.23 14.49 3.03
N GLU A 77 -6.34 15.46 2.80
CA GLU A 77 -6.34 16.75 3.51
C GLU A 77 -7.65 17.54 3.30
N ALA A 78 -8.17 17.57 2.07
CA ALA A 78 -9.46 18.19 1.77
C ALA A 78 -10.62 17.47 2.48
N ALA A 79 -10.59 16.13 2.54
CA ALA A 79 -11.61 15.34 3.23
C ALA A 79 -11.57 15.53 4.76
N GLU A 80 -10.40 15.72 5.35
CA GLU A 80 -10.23 15.97 6.79
C GLU A 80 -10.95 17.25 7.25
N GLN A 81 -11.06 18.28 6.40
CA GLN A 81 -11.79 19.52 6.72
C GLN A 81 -13.28 19.28 6.95
N HIS A 82 -13.83 18.25 6.32
CA HIS A 82 -15.24 17.88 6.44
C HIS A 82 -15.46 16.74 7.44
N ALA A 83 -14.40 16.17 8.02
CA ALA A 83 -14.50 15.05 8.93
C ALA A 83 -14.94 15.47 10.35
N THR A 84 -15.75 14.63 10.99
CA THR A 84 -16.06 14.79 12.43
C THR A 84 -14.88 14.34 13.30
N GLN A 85 -14.68 15.01 14.44
CA GLN A 85 -13.73 14.57 15.47
C GLN A 85 -14.27 13.43 16.34
N ALA A 86 -15.57 13.10 16.23
CA ALA A 86 -16.18 12.05 17.01
C ALA A 86 -15.59 10.67 16.67
N GLU A 87 -15.41 9.83 17.69
CA GLU A 87 -14.93 8.46 17.49
C GLU A 87 -15.85 7.68 16.56
N ARG A 88 -15.25 6.85 15.70
CA ARG A 88 -15.98 6.05 14.71
C ARG A 88 -16.99 5.14 15.40
N ASN A 89 -18.24 5.16 14.94
CA ASN A 89 -19.41 4.42 15.48
C ASN A 89 -19.99 4.93 16.82
N SER A 90 -19.49 6.04 17.37
CA SER A 90 -20.15 6.73 18.50
C SER A 90 -21.54 7.28 18.11
N ALA A 91 -22.35 7.65 19.09
CA ALA A 91 -23.65 8.27 18.84
C ALA A 91 -23.52 9.61 18.09
N GLU A 92 -22.50 10.40 18.43
CA GLU A 92 -22.13 11.66 17.77
C GLU A 92 -21.70 11.44 16.31
N TRP A 93 -20.96 10.37 16.03
CA TRP A 93 -20.59 10.01 14.66
C TRP A 93 -21.80 9.58 13.83
N LYS A 94 -22.75 8.84 14.44
CA LYS A 94 -23.99 8.41 13.76
C LYS A 94 -24.93 9.58 13.46
N THR A 95 -24.98 10.58 14.34
CA THR A 95 -25.79 11.80 14.13
C THR A 95 -25.18 12.67 13.04
N TRP A 96 -23.86 12.90 13.06
CA TRP A 96 -23.15 13.60 11.98
C TRP A 96 -23.34 12.93 10.61
N ARG A 97 -23.25 11.59 10.52
CA ARG A 97 -23.52 10.81 9.30
C ARG A 97 -24.91 11.03 8.69
N ASN A 98 -25.89 11.41 9.49
CA ASN A 98 -27.26 11.67 9.06
C ASN A 98 -27.56 13.18 8.92
N SER A 99 -26.55 14.03 9.07
CA SER A 99 -26.68 15.49 8.93
C SER A 99 -26.40 15.96 7.50
N ASP A 100 -26.90 17.14 7.15
CA ASP A 100 -26.69 17.77 5.83
C ASP A 100 -25.22 18.07 5.53
N GLY A 101 -24.35 18.13 6.55
CA GLY A 101 -22.91 18.32 6.37
C GLY A 101 -22.16 17.07 5.87
N TRP A 102 -22.81 15.90 5.82
CA TRP A 102 -22.26 14.66 5.27
C TRP A 102 -22.75 14.36 3.84
N GLN A 103 -23.92 14.88 3.43
CA GLN A 103 -24.46 14.70 2.07
C GLN A 103 -23.67 15.51 1.04
#